data_AF-A0A950RL78-F1
#
_entry.id   AF-A0A950RL78-F1
#
_cell.length_a   1.000
_cell.length_b   1.000
_cell.length_c   1.000
_cell.angle_alpha   90.00
_cell.angle_beta   90.00
_cell.angle_gamma   90.00
#
_symmetry.space_group_name_H-M   'P 1'
#
loop_
_entity.id
_entity.type
_entity.pdbx_description
1 polymer ?
#
loop_
_entity_poly.entity_id
_entity_poly.type
_entity_poly.pdbx_seq_one_letter_code
_entity_poly.pdbx_strand_id
1 'polypeptide(L)'
;PYMRARLGLANSLWTAGRREEAVRHLEDMLRLNPGDNQGLRYTLAGYLVALDRDEDLARLLDQYPEEDSATWAYTRLLLAFRREGDTPATRKLFKEARKTNKHIPTYLQGREPLQPPLPYSPGDENEANNFAVEFIGGWKSTPGALAWLREQNRGKKKRKADRPPPKGPLALTKNWLKKRLEPEDEVWQADFRQLPQWVESDGQRTRLWLVLVVNRDADLVLAHDLGEEEPAPARLWDTLVQAMQHPLAGTAHRPTELQVLGREAWTSLWPHFEEVGIQLETVAELGPWEEVYQSLSEHLGGRPQPGLLDVPGVTPEQVAGFYEAAAYFYTQAPWRKVGYEAAIKVACTKFESSPWYAVLMGQGGMTLGLALYDDPTTLRRLWTRDASDEENARETVGTSVTFGEETEIPVADLDAARQYGWKVARPEAYPCVFHKERGMSLRPPLAWELELMEGCLRAIPEFVNRHPDPESRAKETTTVPAAKGELTLELTWVGDLEE
;
A
#
# COMPACT_ATOMS: atom_id res chain seq x y z
N PRO A 1 -38.94 16.23 13.39
CA PRO A 1 -39.02 16.34 11.91
C PRO A 1 -37.95 17.26 11.32
N TYR A 2 -37.85 18.51 11.77
CA TYR A 2 -36.88 19.50 11.27
C TYR A 2 -35.41 19.03 11.36
N MET A 3 -34.96 18.63 12.56
CA MET A 3 -33.56 18.22 12.76
C MET A 3 -33.14 17.03 11.88
N ARG A 4 -34.01 16.03 11.72
CA ARG A 4 -33.72 14.87 10.84
C ARG A 4 -33.62 15.28 9.37
N ALA A 5 -34.52 16.17 8.91
CA ALA A 5 -34.46 16.68 7.54
C ALA A 5 -33.18 17.49 7.28
N ARG A 6 -32.76 18.31 8.26
CA ARG A 6 -31.53 19.10 8.16
C ARG A 6 -30.26 18.25 8.20
N LEU A 7 -30.25 17.15 8.96
CA LEU A 7 -29.17 16.15 8.90
C LEU A 7 -29.12 15.47 7.53
N GLY A 8 -30.26 15.08 6.97
CA GLY A 8 -30.33 14.51 5.61
C GLY A 8 -29.77 15.47 4.55
N LEU A 9 -30.09 16.77 4.67
CA LEU A 9 -29.53 17.82 3.82
C LEU A 9 -28.01 17.93 3.99
N ALA A 10 -27.51 17.98 5.22
CA ALA A 10 -26.07 18.04 5.48
C ALA A 10 -25.32 16.85 4.85
N ASN A 11 -25.84 15.62 5.01
CA ASN A 11 -25.27 14.42 4.40
C ASN A 11 -25.30 14.49 2.87
N SER A 12 -26.40 14.97 2.28
CA SER A 12 -26.52 15.11 0.82
C SER A 12 -25.54 16.14 0.26
N LEU A 13 -25.38 17.28 0.96
CA LEU A 13 -24.40 18.31 0.63
C LEU A 13 -22.96 17.76 0.73
N TRP A 14 -22.67 16.95 1.74
CA TRP A 14 -21.37 16.29 1.89
C TRP A 14 -21.06 15.38 0.70
N THR A 15 -22.00 14.50 0.33
CA THR A 15 -21.88 13.60 -0.82
C THR A 15 -21.70 14.37 -2.13
N ALA A 16 -22.37 15.51 -2.28
CA ALA A 16 -22.26 16.40 -3.43
C ALA A 16 -20.97 17.24 -3.45
N GLY A 17 -20.08 17.12 -2.46
CA GLY A 17 -18.83 17.89 -2.38
C GLY A 17 -19.00 19.31 -1.81
N ARG A 18 -20.20 19.74 -1.45
CA ARG A 18 -20.51 21.02 -0.79
C ARG A 18 -20.22 20.96 0.71
N ARG A 19 -18.97 20.59 1.05
CA ARG A 19 -18.54 20.18 2.39
C ARG A 19 -18.66 21.29 3.44
N GLU A 20 -18.32 22.52 3.07
CA GLU A 20 -18.44 23.67 3.99
C GLU A 20 -19.90 23.99 4.35
N GLU A 21 -20.83 23.80 3.42
CA GLU A 21 -22.26 23.96 3.72
C GLU A 21 -22.77 22.85 4.63
N ALA A 22 -22.36 21.60 4.37
CA ALA A 22 -22.67 20.47 5.23
C ALA A 22 -22.22 20.72 6.68
N VAL A 23 -20.98 21.19 6.88
CA VAL A 23 -20.45 21.54 8.21
C VAL A 23 -21.27 22.64 8.87
N ARG A 24 -21.58 23.74 8.17
CA ARG A 24 -22.40 24.82 8.72
C ARG A 24 -23.78 24.34 9.18
N HIS A 25 -24.39 23.42 8.43
CA HIS A 25 -25.68 22.84 8.83
C HIS A 25 -25.58 22.06 10.14
N LEU A 26 -24.52 21.28 10.35
CA LEU A 26 -24.29 20.53 11.59
C LEU A 26 -23.96 21.45 12.78
N GLU A 27 -23.10 22.47 12.58
CA GLU A 27 -22.77 23.46 13.61
C GLU A 27 -24.02 24.20 14.12
N ASP A 28 -24.89 24.64 13.20
CA ASP A 28 -26.16 25.27 13.55
C ASP A 28 -27.12 24.34 14.30
N MET A 29 -27.13 23.06 13.93
CA MET A 29 -27.95 22.05 14.61
C MET A 29 -27.45 21.82 16.04
N LEU A 30 -26.14 21.75 16.26
CA LEU A 30 -25.56 21.66 17.61
C LEU A 30 -25.82 22.93 18.43
N ARG A 31 -25.81 24.12 17.80
CA ARG A 31 -26.20 25.36 18.48
C ARG A 31 -27.66 25.33 18.96
N LEU A 32 -28.56 24.74 18.19
CA LEU A 32 -29.98 24.56 18.56
C LEU A 32 -30.18 23.45 19.59
N ASN A 33 -29.28 22.46 19.62
CA ASN A 33 -29.36 21.31 20.51
C ASN A 33 -27.98 21.00 21.14
N PRO A 34 -27.51 21.82 22.11
CA PRO A 34 -26.17 21.65 22.67
C PRO A 34 -25.95 20.32 23.38
N GLY A 35 -27.02 19.72 23.92
CA GLY A 35 -26.95 18.40 24.57
C GLY A 35 -26.83 17.21 23.60
N ASP A 36 -26.87 17.48 22.29
CA ASP A 36 -26.66 16.53 21.20
C ASP A 36 -27.22 15.12 21.42
N ASN A 37 -28.50 15.05 21.77
CA ASN A 37 -29.23 13.79 21.94
C ASN A 37 -29.39 13.00 20.63
N GLN A 38 -28.92 13.53 19.49
CA GLN A 38 -28.95 12.88 18.18
C GLN A 38 -27.59 12.39 17.70
N GLY A 39 -26.50 12.66 18.43
CA GLY A 39 -25.16 12.22 18.08
C GLY A 39 -24.52 12.95 16.90
N LEU A 40 -24.96 14.18 16.58
CA LEU A 40 -24.43 15.00 15.49
C LEU A 40 -22.96 15.38 15.71
N ARG A 41 -22.51 15.42 16.96
CA ARG A 41 -21.13 15.76 17.33
C ARG A 41 -20.12 14.77 16.71
N TYR A 42 -20.50 13.51 16.54
CA TYR A 42 -19.65 12.49 15.92
C TYR A 42 -19.47 12.74 14.43
N THR A 43 -20.58 12.98 13.73
CA THR A 43 -20.57 13.31 12.29
C THR A 43 -19.80 14.60 12.01
N LEU A 44 -20.02 15.62 12.84
CA LEU A 44 -19.27 16.87 12.71
C LEU A 44 -17.77 16.63 12.95
N ALA A 45 -17.38 15.84 13.96
CA ALA A 45 -15.98 15.50 14.20
C ALA A 45 -15.35 14.80 12.98
N GLY A 46 -16.05 13.82 12.38
CA GLY A 46 -15.61 13.16 11.15
C GLY A 46 -15.41 14.13 9.99
N TYR A 47 -16.35 15.07 9.79
CA TYR A 47 -16.27 16.08 8.73
C TYR A 47 -15.10 17.05 8.94
N LEU A 48 -14.90 17.52 10.18
CA LEU A 48 -13.80 18.43 10.52
C LEU A 48 -12.43 17.76 10.35
N VAL A 49 -12.32 16.49 10.76
CA VAL A 49 -11.12 15.67 10.51
C VAL A 49 -10.82 15.58 9.02
N ALA A 50 -11.83 15.23 8.20
CA ALA A 50 -11.67 15.05 6.76
C ALA A 50 -11.35 16.35 5.99
N LEU A 51 -11.70 17.51 6.56
CA LEU A 51 -11.41 18.84 6.03
C LEU A 51 -10.15 19.49 6.59
N ASP A 52 -9.41 18.80 7.47
CA ASP A 52 -8.23 19.34 8.17
C ASP A 52 -8.54 20.62 8.97
N ARG A 53 -9.78 20.77 9.46
CA ARG A 53 -10.22 21.91 10.29
C ARG A 53 -9.89 21.68 11.76
N ASP A 54 -8.60 21.53 12.06
CA ASP A 54 -8.08 21.11 13.36
C ASP A 54 -8.47 22.05 14.53
N GLU A 55 -8.54 23.36 14.29
CA GLU A 55 -8.98 24.32 15.32
C GLU A 55 -10.46 24.18 15.66
N ASP A 56 -11.30 23.89 14.68
CA ASP A 56 -12.73 23.71 14.89
C ASP A 56 -13.00 22.36 15.54
N LEU A 57 -12.21 21.35 15.17
CA LEU A 57 -12.21 20.05 15.82
C LEU A 57 -11.82 20.18 17.29
N ALA A 58 -10.77 20.95 17.61
CA ALA A 58 -10.38 21.21 18.99
C ALA A 58 -11.53 21.85 19.79
N ARG A 59 -12.16 22.89 19.23
CA ARG A 59 -13.32 23.55 19.87
C ARG A 59 -14.48 22.59 20.13
N LEU A 60 -14.78 21.70 19.18
CA LEU A 60 -15.81 20.68 19.33
C LEU A 60 -15.46 19.67 20.43
N LEU A 61 -14.21 19.19 20.47
CA LEU A 61 -13.76 18.21 21.47
C LEU A 61 -13.73 18.79 22.89
N ASP A 62 -13.47 20.09 23.02
CA ASP A 62 -13.48 20.84 24.28
C ASP A 62 -14.92 21.15 24.77
N GLN A 63 -15.89 21.19 23.86
CA GLN A 63 -17.30 21.40 24.20
C GLN A 63 -17.92 20.18 24.93
N TYR A 64 -17.36 18.99 24.71
CA TYR A 64 -17.79 17.73 25.31
C TYR A 64 -16.62 17.05 26.03
N PRO A 65 -16.12 17.61 27.15
CA PRO A 65 -14.96 17.08 27.88
C PRO A 65 -15.22 15.72 28.51
N GLU A 66 -16.46 15.45 28.91
CA GLU A 66 -16.93 14.21 29.55
C GLU A 66 -17.10 13.02 28.60
N GLU A 67 -17.07 13.25 27.30
CA GLU A 67 -17.22 12.20 26.28
C GLU A 67 -15.94 11.37 26.17
N ASP A 68 -16.05 10.08 26.53
CA ASP A 68 -14.95 9.13 26.65
C ASP A 68 -15.05 7.93 25.68
N SER A 69 -15.99 7.98 24.73
CA SER A 69 -16.13 6.97 23.70
C SER A 69 -14.84 6.75 22.88
N ALA A 70 -14.77 5.58 22.23
CA ALA A 70 -13.67 5.27 21.34
C ALA A 70 -13.49 6.33 20.25
N THR A 71 -14.60 6.80 19.65
CA THR A 71 -14.57 7.85 18.63
C THR A 71 -13.91 9.12 19.15
N TRP A 72 -14.28 9.61 20.35
CA TRP A 72 -13.67 10.82 20.92
C TRP A 72 -12.19 10.64 21.24
N ALA A 73 -11.83 9.50 21.84
CA ALA A 73 -10.45 9.21 22.23
C ALA A 73 -9.52 9.12 21.01
N TYR A 74 -9.92 8.42 19.95
CA TYR A 74 -9.13 8.32 18.72
C TYR A 74 -9.11 9.62 17.90
N THR A 75 -10.18 10.43 17.97
CA THR A 75 -10.21 11.75 17.33
C THR A 75 -9.26 12.73 18.02
N ARG A 76 -9.27 12.79 19.37
CA ARG A 76 -8.29 13.55 20.17
C ARG A 76 -6.86 13.11 19.87
N LEU A 77 -6.66 11.80 19.74
CA LEU A 77 -5.36 11.25 19.39
C LEU A 77 -4.86 11.73 18.02
N LEU A 78 -5.71 11.67 16.98
CA LEU A 78 -5.35 12.13 15.65
C LEU A 78 -5.03 13.64 15.65
N LEU A 79 -5.84 14.44 16.33
CA LEU A 79 -5.60 15.89 16.45
C LEU A 79 -4.28 16.20 17.18
N ALA A 80 -3.97 15.49 18.28
CA ALA A 80 -2.70 15.64 18.98
C ALA A 80 -1.52 15.25 18.08
N PHE A 81 -1.64 14.15 17.33
CA PHE A 81 -0.62 13.74 16.36
C PHE A 81 -0.43 14.76 15.24
N ARG A 82 -1.50 15.36 14.72
CA ARG A 82 -1.42 16.44 13.70
C ARG A 82 -0.67 17.66 14.21
N ARG A 83 -0.90 18.05 15.46
CA ARG A 83 -0.31 19.25 16.07
C ARG A 83 1.13 19.07 16.54
N GLU A 84 1.42 17.93 17.16
CA GLU A 84 2.68 17.71 17.88
C GLU A 84 3.53 16.56 17.30
N GLY A 85 2.96 15.72 16.44
CA GLY A 85 3.59 14.50 15.96
C GLY A 85 3.74 13.44 17.05
N ASP A 86 4.82 12.67 16.95
CA ASP A 86 5.13 11.59 17.89
C ASP A 86 5.80 12.10 19.17
N THR A 87 4.99 12.54 20.14
CA THR A 87 5.46 12.99 21.46
C THR A 87 5.08 12.00 22.57
N PRO A 88 5.73 12.08 23.75
CA PRO A 88 5.30 11.31 24.91
C PRO A 88 3.82 11.54 25.28
N ALA A 89 3.28 12.73 25.02
CA ALA A 89 1.86 13.06 25.23
C ALA A 89 0.97 12.31 24.22
N THR A 90 1.29 12.37 22.92
CA THR A 90 0.56 11.63 21.88
C THR A 90 0.61 10.11 22.10
N ARG A 91 1.77 9.57 22.51
CA ARG A 91 1.91 8.14 22.88
C ARG A 91 1.08 7.76 24.11
N LYS A 92 0.90 8.68 25.06
CA LYS A 92 0.02 8.47 26.23
C LYS A 92 -1.45 8.43 25.80
N LEU A 93 -1.88 9.37 24.95
CA LEU A 93 -3.22 9.39 24.37
C LEU A 93 -3.51 8.11 23.58
N PHE A 94 -2.53 7.57 22.84
CA PHE A 94 -2.70 6.28 22.16
C PHE A 94 -3.00 5.14 23.14
N LYS A 95 -2.28 5.07 24.26
CA LYS A 95 -2.52 4.03 25.29
C LYS A 95 -3.90 4.17 25.92
N GLU A 96 -4.41 5.39 26.04
CA GLU A 96 -5.75 5.69 26.57
C GLU A 96 -6.82 5.32 25.54
N ALA A 97 -6.71 5.76 24.28
CA ALA A 97 -7.60 5.39 23.19
C ALA A 97 -7.63 3.87 22.95
N ARG A 98 -6.50 3.17 23.06
CA ARG A 98 -6.49 1.71 22.91
C ARG A 98 -7.24 0.97 24.04
N LYS A 99 -7.45 1.61 25.20
CA LYS A 99 -8.25 1.01 26.28
C LYS A 99 -9.75 1.11 25.99
N THR A 100 -10.20 2.13 25.28
CA THR A 100 -11.62 2.29 24.92
C THR A 100 -11.99 1.26 23.85
N ASN A 101 -11.17 1.13 22.80
CA ASN A 101 -11.32 0.07 21.82
C ASN A 101 -9.97 -0.36 21.23
N LYS A 102 -9.62 -1.64 21.42
CA LYS A 102 -8.34 -2.23 20.97
C LYS A 102 -8.35 -2.64 19.49
N HIS A 103 -9.51 -2.71 18.86
CA HIS A 103 -9.69 -3.21 17.48
C HIS A 103 -9.52 -2.10 16.44
N ILE A 104 -9.83 -0.85 16.78
CA ILE A 104 -9.69 0.32 15.88
C ILE A 104 -8.35 0.37 15.12
N PRO A 105 -7.18 0.18 15.76
CA PRO A 105 -5.91 0.26 15.06
C PRO A 105 -5.75 -0.77 13.95
N THR A 106 -6.39 -1.94 14.08
CA THR A 106 -6.38 -3.01 13.07
C THR A 106 -7.19 -2.59 11.85
N TYR A 107 -8.38 -2.03 12.05
CA TYR A 107 -9.26 -1.53 10.99
C TYR A 107 -8.67 -0.30 10.27
N LEU A 108 -8.10 0.67 11.00
CA LEU A 108 -7.42 1.83 10.40
C LEU A 108 -6.20 1.43 9.54
N GLN A 109 -5.54 0.31 9.87
CA GLN A 109 -4.45 -0.24 9.08
C GLN A 109 -4.91 -1.07 7.88
N GLY A 110 -6.23 -1.21 7.66
CA GLY A 110 -6.78 -1.98 6.53
C GLY A 110 -6.57 -3.49 6.63
N ARG A 111 -6.32 -4.03 7.84
CA ARG A 111 -6.13 -5.49 8.02
C ARG A 111 -7.43 -6.27 8.02
N GLU A 112 -8.55 -5.59 8.25
CA GLU A 112 -9.90 -6.13 8.18
C GLU A 112 -10.68 -5.35 7.13
N PRO A 113 -11.50 -6.01 6.31
CA PRO A 113 -12.35 -5.32 5.34
C PRO A 113 -13.40 -4.47 6.07
N LEU A 114 -13.61 -3.25 5.59
CA LEU A 114 -14.67 -2.38 6.11
C LEU A 114 -16.03 -2.87 5.61
N GLN A 115 -17.00 -2.87 6.52
CA GLN A 115 -18.39 -3.21 6.25
C GLN A 115 -19.27 -1.97 6.43
N PRO A 116 -20.45 -1.91 5.78
CA PRO A 116 -21.44 -0.88 6.08
C PRO A 116 -21.72 -0.81 7.59
N PRO A 117 -22.07 0.37 8.14
CA PRO A 117 -22.22 0.53 9.58
C PRO A 117 -23.17 -0.50 10.23
N LEU A 118 -22.70 -1.17 11.27
CA LEU A 118 -23.42 -2.23 11.97
C LEU A 118 -23.83 -1.79 13.39
N PRO A 119 -24.90 -2.37 13.97
CA PRO A 119 -25.16 -2.25 15.40
C PRO A 119 -23.93 -2.69 16.21
N TYR A 120 -23.57 -1.91 17.22
CA TYR A 120 -22.35 -2.13 18.00
C TYR A 120 -22.61 -2.01 19.50
N SER A 121 -21.67 -2.55 20.28
CA SER A 121 -21.51 -2.31 21.71
C SER A 121 -20.17 -1.59 21.96
N PRO A 122 -20.08 -0.68 22.94
CA PRO A 122 -18.83 -0.01 23.24
C PRO A 122 -17.66 -0.98 23.46
N GLY A 123 -16.55 -0.77 22.75
CA GLY A 123 -15.33 -1.56 22.80
C GLY A 123 -15.27 -2.78 21.88
N ASP A 124 -16.33 -3.09 21.13
CA ASP A 124 -16.38 -4.25 20.22
C ASP A 124 -15.79 -3.99 18.81
N GLU A 125 -15.78 -5.02 17.97
CA GLU A 125 -15.26 -4.92 16.60
C GLU A 125 -16.17 -4.10 15.67
N ASN A 126 -17.48 -4.08 15.91
CA ASN A 126 -18.41 -3.31 15.09
C ASN A 126 -18.26 -1.81 15.33
N GLU A 127 -18.00 -1.39 16.58
CA GLU A 127 -17.64 -0.01 16.91
C GLU A 127 -16.36 0.39 16.18
N ALA A 128 -15.38 -0.51 16.12
CA ALA A 128 -14.13 -0.27 15.40
C ALA A 128 -14.32 -0.15 13.89
N ASN A 129 -15.15 -1.01 13.29
CA ASN A 129 -15.55 -0.90 11.90
C ASN A 129 -16.23 0.44 11.61
N ASN A 130 -17.24 0.81 12.42
CA ASN A 130 -18.00 2.05 12.24
C ASN A 130 -17.08 3.28 12.35
N PHE A 131 -16.17 3.29 13.32
CA PHE A 131 -15.16 4.34 13.45
C PHE A 131 -14.27 4.42 12.20
N ALA A 132 -13.76 3.28 11.72
CA ALA A 132 -12.88 3.27 10.56
C ALA A 132 -13.58 3.75 9.29
N VAL A 133 -14.84 3.33 9.04
CA VAL A 133 -15.64 3.81 7.90
C VAL A 133 -15.72 5.34 7.85
N GLU A 134 -15.87 5.99 9.00
CA GLU A 134 -16.04 7.44 9.06
C GLU A 134 -14.70 8.21 9.12
N PHE A 135 -13.69 7.69 9.83
CA PHE A 135 -12.47 8.45 10.14
C PHE A 135 -11.23 8.03 9.33
N ILE A 136 -11.23 6.88 8.64
CA ILE A 136 -10.02 6.38 7.96
C ILE A 136 -9.44 7.37 6.93
N GLY A 137 -10.30 8.16 6.27
CA GLY A 137 -9.84 9.20 5.33
C GLY A 137 -9.03 10.30 5.98
N GLY A 138 -9.38 10.70 7.21
CA GLY A 138 -8.59 11.63 8.01
C GLY A 138 -7.22 11.07 8.39
N TRP A 139 -7.20 9.80 8.80
CA TRP A 139 -5.96 9.10 9.14
C TRP A 139 -5.04 8.93 7.93
N LYS A 140 -5.58 8.46 6.79
CA LYS A 140 -4.83 8.30 5.53
C LYS A 140 -4.33 9.63 4.97
N SER A 141 -5.09 10.71 5.14
CA SER A 141 -4.66 12.03 4.68
C SER A 141 -3.65 12.70 5.60
N THR A 142 -3.53 12.27 6.86
CA THR A 142 -2.55 12.79 7.82
C THR A 142 -1.18 12.15 7.61
N PRO A 143 -0.15 12.92 7.19
CA PRO A 143 1.19 12.37 6.93
C PRO A 143 1.75 11.59 8.13
N GLY A 144 2.24 10.37 7.90
CA GLY A 144 2.88 9.53 8.92
C GLY A 144 1.98 8.95 10.01
N ALA A 145 0.67 9.28 10.05
CA ALA A 145 -0.21 8.87 11.14
C ALA A 145 -0.44 7.35 11.19
N LEU A 146 -0.69 6.71 10.02
CA LEU A 146 -0.87 5.26 9.95
C LEU A 146 0.43 4.49 10.18
N ALA A 147 1.55 4.99 9.66
CA ALA A 147 2.87 4.40 9.91
C ALA A 147 3.22 4.44 11.40
N TRP A 148 3.00 5.59 12.06
CA TRP A 148 3.16 5.73 13.50
C TRP A 148 2.21 4.81 14.27
N LEU A 149 0.92 4.76 13.90
CA LEU A 149 -0.07 3.89 14.55
C LEU A 149 0.33 2.41 14.47
N ARG A 150 0.86 1.98 13.32
CA ARG A 150 1.39 0.62 13.12
C ARG A 150 2.55 0.34 14.07
N GLU A 151 3.51 1.26 14.15
CA GLU A 151 4.66 1.12 15.05
C GLU A 151 4.26 1.05 16.52
N GLN A 152 3.32 1.90 16.96
CA GLN A 152 2.81 1.85 18.34
C GLN A 152 2.00 0.57 18.61
N ASN A 153 1.24 0.09 17.61
CA ASN A 153 0.39 -1.10 17.75
C ASN A 153 1.16 -2.43 17.67
N ARG A 154 2.37 -2.43 17.09
CA ARG A 154 3.28 -3.60 17.14
C ARG A 154 3.47 -4.10 18.58
N GLY A 155 3.45 -3.17 19.55
CA GLY A 155 3.77 -3.47 20.94
C GLY A 155 5.17 -4.08 21.07
N LYS A 156 5.64 -4.32 22.29
CA LYS A 156 6.75 -5.26 22.50
C LYS A 156 6.27 -6.70 22.28
N LYS A 157 5.53 -6.99 21.20
CA LYS A 157 5.28 -8.39 20.82
C LYS A 157 6.65 -8.96 20.48
N LYS A 158 7.09 -9.91 21.31
CA LYS A 158 8.23 -10.78 21.01
C LYS A 158 8.15 -11.15 19.53
N ARG A 159 9.19 -10.82 18.75
CA ARG A 159 9.40 -11.36 17.40
C ARG A 159 8.95 -12.81 17.45
N LYS A 160 7.98 -13.17 16.64
CA LYS A 160 7.28 -14.45 16.72
C LYS A 160 8.33 -15.57 16.60
N ALA A 161 8.63 -16.18 17.75
CA ALA A 161 9.71 -17.14 18.01
C ALA A 161 11.14 -16.67 17.65
N ASP A 162 11.93 -16.36 18.68
CA ASP A 162 13.39 -16.33 18.63
C ASP A 162 13.91 -17.63 17.98
N ARG A 163 14.22 -17.58 16.68
CA ARG A 163 15.32 -18.39 16.16
C ARG A 163 16.55 -17.98 16.96
N PRO A 164 17.34 -18.93 17.50
CA PRO A 164 18.52 -18.57 18.25
C PRO A 164 19.40 -17.64 17.40
N PRO A 165 20.06 -16.64 18.03
CA PRO A 165 20.97 -15.76 17.32
C PRO A 165 22.00 -16.60 16.58
N PRO A 166 22.45 -16.15 15.40
CA PRO A 166 23.39 -16.94 14.63
C PRO A 166 24.68 -17.08 15.46
N LYS A 167 25.18 -18.31 15.56
CA LYS A 167 26.40 -18.63 16.30
C LYS A 167 27.63 -18.31 15.46
N GLY A 168 27.51 -18.53 14.14
CA GLY A 168 28.60 -18.32 13.21
C GLY A 168 29.76 -19.30 13.43
N PRO A 169 30.96 -18.95 12.93
CA PRO A 169 32.10 -19.86 12.83
C PRO A 169 32.82 -20.09 14.19
N LEU A 170 32.19 -20.87 15.07
CA LEU A 170 32.78 -21.28 16.35
C LEU A 170 33.82 -22.38 16.17
N ALA A 171 34.93 -22.32 16.92
CA ALA A 171 36.00 -23.32 16.88
C ALA A 171 35.51 -24.75 17.20
N LEU A 172 34.56 -24.90 18.14
CA LEU A 172 33.96 -26.19 18.46
C LEU A 172 33.20 -26.78 17.29
N THR A 173 32.43 -25.96 16.57
CA THR A 173 31.68 -26.39 15.38
C THR A 173 32.62 -26.81 14.26
N LYS A 174 33.64 -26.00 13.94
CA LYS A 174 34.66 -26.31 12.92
C LYS A 174 35.40 -27.62 13.22
N ASN A 175 35.77 -27.83 14.48
CA ASN A 175 36.42 -29.07 14.92
C ASN A 175 35.49 -30.28 14.84
N TRP A 176 34.20 -30.11 15.15
CA TRP A 176 33.21 -31.17 15.02
C TRP A 176 33.04 -31.57 13.56
N LEU A 177 32.87 -30.60 12.66
CA LEU A 177 32.70 -30.83 11.21
C LEU A 177 33.86 -31.64 10.63
N LYS A 178 35.11 -31.25 10.95
CA LYS A 178 36.32 -31.98 10.51
C LYS A 178 36.43 -33.41 11.03
N LYS A 179 35.91 -33.69 12.23
CA LYS A 179 36.07 -35.00 12.89
C LYS A 179 34.92 -35.96 12.64
N ARG A 180 33.74 -35.45 12.26
CA ARG A 180 32.48 -36.21 12.24
C ARG A 180 31.85 -36.32 10.87
N LEU A 181 32.20 -35.42 9.94
CA LEU A 181 31.70 -35.45 8.58
C LEU A 181 32.86 -35.67 7.62
N GLU A 182 32.78 -36.75 6.85
CA GLU A 182 33.71 -36.99 5.75
C GLU A 182 33.42 -36.02 4.60
N PRO A 183 34.46 -35.57 3.87
CA PRO A 183 34.25 -34.83 2.64
C PRO A 183 33.80 -35.77 1.52
N GLU A 184 32.82 -35.35 0.74
CA GLU A 184 32.41 -35.98 -0.52
C GLU A 184 32.77 -35.05 -1.67
N ASP A 185 33.18 -35.62 -2.81
CA ASP A 185 33.59 -34.86 -3.99
C ASP A 185 32.37 -34.32 -4.73
N GLU A 186 31.79 -33.26 -4.16
CA GLU A 186 30.60 -32.57 -4.65
C GLU A 186 30.83 -31.07 -4.67
N VAL A 187 30.17 -30.42 -5.62
CA VAL A 187 30.10 -28.96 -5.69
C VAL A 187 28.75 -28.49 -5.16
N TRP A 188 28.77 -27.69 -4.10
CA TRP A 188 27.56 -27.03 -3.62
C TRP A 188 27.50 -25.58 -4.10
N GLN A 189 26.29 -25.06 -4.30
CA GLN A 189 26.05 -23.65 -4.58
C GLN A 189 25.27 -23.02 -3.43
N ALA A 190 25.71 -21.85 -2.96
CA ALA A 190 25.00 -21.11 -1.94
C ALA A 190 24.99 -19.61 -2.24
N ASP A 191 23.82 -19.00 -2.06
CA ASP A 191 23.69 -17.55 -2.03
C ASP A 191 22.43 -17.15 -1.27
N PHE A 192 22.21 -15.84 -1.15
CA PHE A 192 21.02 -15.27 -0.56
C PHE A 192 20.44 -14.16 -1.43
N ARG A 193 19.11 -14.07 -1.51
CA ARG A 193 18.44 -12.98 -2.24
C ARG A 193 17.12 -12.64 -1.56
N GLN A 194 16.77 -11.36 -1.64
CA GLN A 194 15.46 -10.91 -1.18
C GLN A 194 14.39 -11.31 -2.21
N LEU A 195 13.30 -11.90 -1.73
CA LEU A 195 12.22 -12.44 -2.58
C LEU A 195 11.68 -11.37 -3.54
N PRO A 196 11.46 -11.66 -4.84
CA PRO A 196 10.91 -10.70 -5.81
C PRO A 196 9.43 -10.36 -5.61
N GLN A 197 8.79 -10.85 -4.55
CA GLN A 197 7.38 -10.63 -4.23
C GLN A 197 7.17 -10.41 -2.73
N TRP A 198 6.02 -9.82 -2.40
CA TRP A 198 5.55 -9.71 -1.02
C TRP A 198 5.03 -11.05 -0.52
N VAL A 199 5.40 -11.42 0.70
CA VAL A 199 4.86 -12.58 1.42
C VAL A 199 3.94 -12.08 2.52
N GLU A 200 2.78 -12.70 2.66
CA GLU A 200 1.83 -12.38 3.72
C GLU A 200 2.11 -13.22 4.96
N SER A 201 2.32 -12.55 6.10
CA SER A 201 2.50 -13.19 7.41
C SER A 201 1.81 -12.34 8.49
N ASP A 202 0.92 -12.95 9.27
CA ASP A 202 0.16 -12.26 10.33
C ASP A 202 -0.59 -11.00 9.89
N GLY A 203 -1.16 -11.04 8.69
CA GLY A 203 -1.87 -9.92 8.08
C GLY A 203 -0.94 -8.73 7.75
N GLN A 204 0.36 -8.99 7.61
CA GLN A 204 1.34 -8.03 7.11
C GLN A 204 2.04 -8.58 5.89
N ARG A 205 2.21 -7.73 4.89
CA ARG A 205 3.08 -8.00 3.75
C ARG A 205 4.51 -7.64 4.12
N THR A 206 5.41 -8.58 3.96
CA THR A 206 6.85 -8.39 4.20
C THR A 206 7.64 -9.02 3.06
N ARG A 207 8.87 -8.56 2.87
CA ARG A 207 9.77 -9.08 1.84
C ARG A 207 10.93 -9.79 2.51
N LEU A 208 10.91 -11.11 2.45
CA LEU A 208 11.87 -11.96 3.14
C LEU A 208 13.16 -12.11 2.33
N TRP A 209 14.27 -12.26 3.03
CA TRP A 209 15.53 -12.78 2.53
C TRP A 209 15.52 -14.30 2.60
N LEU A 210 15.84 -14.94 1.47
CA LEU A 210 16.03 -16.38 1.36
C LEU A 210 17.53 -16.66 1.24
N VAL A 211 18.09 -17.41 2.19
CA VAL A 211 19.37 -18.10 2.03
C VAL A 211 19.08 -19.49 1.50
N LEU A 212 19.80 -19.93 0.48
CA LEU A 212 19.57 -21.21 -0.17
C LEU A 212 20.90 -21.91 -0.43
N VAL A 213 20.98 -23.19 -0.08
CA VAL A 213 22.11 -24.09 -0.35
C VAL A 213 21.62 -25.26 -1.18
N VAL A 214 22.20 -25.46 -2.35
CA VAL A 214 21.87 -26.54 -3.28
C VAL A 214 23.10 -27.37 -3.62
N ASN A 215 22.88 -28.65 -3.86
CA ASN A 215 23.88 -29.51 -4.50
C ASN A 215 23.79 -29.28 -6.02
N ARG A 216 24.90 -28.85 -6.64
CA ARG A 216 24.97 -28.56 -8.08
C ARG A 216 24.83 -29.81 -8.94
N ASP A 217 25.34 -30.94 -8.46
CA ASP A 217 25.45 -32.17 -9.24
C ASP A 217 24.15 -33.01 -9.19
N ALA A 218 23.33 -32.80 -8.16
CA ALA A 218 22.09 -33.56 -7.92
C ALA A 218 20.80 -32.72 -7.99
N ASP A 219 20.89 -31.40 -8.20
CA ASP A 219 19.76 -30.44 -8.13
C ASP A 219 18.93 -30.56 -6.83
N LEU A 220 19.58 -30.95 -5.73
CA LEU A 220 18.93 -31.14 -4.44
C LEU A 220 19.06 -29.90 -3.57
N VAL A 221 17.94 -29.48 -2.96
CA VAL A 221 17.96 -28.46 -1.89
C VAL A 221 18.48 -29.09 -0.61
N LEU A 222 19.60 -28.60 -0.10
CA LEU A 222 20.24 -29.12 1.10
C LEU A 222 19.81 -28.35 2.35
N ALA A 223 19.65 -27.04 2.22
CA ALA A 223 19.20 -26.16 3.29
C ALA A 223 18.59 -24.88 2.73
N HIS A 224 17.70 -24.27 3.50
CA HIS A 224 17.26 -22.91 3.26
C HIS A 224 16.98 -22.19 4.59
N ASP A 225 17.09 -20.86 4.59
CA ASP A 225 16.74 -20.01 5.72
C ASP A 225 15.95 -18.79 5.25
N LEU A 226 14.94 -18.38 6.01
CA LEU A 226 14.10 -17.21 5.72
C LEU A 226 14.23 -16.18 6.85
N GLY A 227 14.44 -14.91 6.49
CA GLY A 227 14.57 -13.81 7.45
C GLY A 227 13.98 -12.51 6.92
N GLU A 228 13.61 -11.60 7.82
CA GLU A 228 13.19 -10.23 7.44
C GLU A 228 14.37 -9.30 7.19
N GLU A 229 15.54 -9.62 7.76
CA GLU A 229 16.77 -8.84 7.64
C GLU A 229 17.73 -9.52 6.68
N GLU A 230 18.60 -8.73 6.04
CA GLU A 230 19.68 -9.27 5.21
C GLU A 230 20.56 -10.20 6.05
N PRO A 231 20.85 -11.43 5.58
CA PRO A 231 21.51 -12.43 6.39
C PRO A 231 22.97 -12.05 6.67
N ALA A 232 23.29 -11.87 7.95
CA ALA A 232 24.67 -11.68 8.39
C ALA A 232 25.55 -12.90 8.07
N PRO A 233 26.88 -12.75 7.91
CA PRO A 233 27.79 -13.87 7.64
C PRO A 233 27.65 -15.05 8.61
N ALA A 234 27.40 -14.76 9.89
CA ALA A 234 27.18 -15.80 10.89
C ALA A 234 25.95 -16.69 10.59
N ARG A 235 24.90 -16.14 9.97
CA ARG A 235 23.70 -16.89 9.57
C ARG A 235 23.99 -17.76 8.35
N LEU A 236 24.70 -17.21 7.36
CA LEU A 236 25.13 -17.96 6.16
C LEU A 236 25.95 -19.19 6.55
N TRP A 237 26.90 -19.02 7.49
CA TRP A 237 27.66 -20.12 8.07
C TRP A 237 26.76 -21.15 8.74
N ASP A 238 25.86 -20.73 9.64
CA ASP A 238 24.98 -21.65 10.36
C ASP A 238 24.07 -22.46 9.42
N THR A 239 23.56 -21.84 8.35
CA THR A 239 22.74 -22.51 7.33
C THR A 239 23.56 -23.57 6.58
N LEU A 240 24.81 -23.29 6.22
CA LEU A 240 25.70 -24.27 5.61
C LEU A 240 26.06 -25.41 6.57
N VAL A 241 26.28 -25.11 7.85
CA VAL A 241 26.48 -26.16 8.86
C VAL A 241 25.25 -27.04 8.99
N GLN A 242 24.04 -26.49 8.93
CA GLN A 242 22.81 -27.29 8.92
C GLN A 242 22.71 -28.14 7.66
N ALA A 243 23.07 -27.62 6.48
CA ALA A 243 23.16 -28.40 5.24
C ALA A 243 24.11 -29.60 5.40
N MET A 244 25.26 -29.42 6.05
CA MET A 244 26.23 -30.50 6.27
C MET A 244 25.77 -31.53 7.30
N GLN A 245 25.14 -31.08 8.39
CA GLN A 245 24.78 -31.95 9.53
C GLN A 245 23.45 -32.67 9.34
N HIS A 246 22.47 -31.97 8.77
CA HIS A 246 21.08 -32.38 8.70
C HIS A 246 20.48 -31.90 7.37
N PRO A 247 21.02 -32.31 6.20
CA PRO A 247 20.52 -31.84 4.92
C PRO A 247 19.05 -32.23 4.74
N LEU A 248 18.30 -31.39 4.04
CA LEU A 248 16.90 -31.66 3.67
C LEU A 248 16.78 -32.85 2.70
N ALA A 249 17.84 -33.13 1.94
CA ALA A 249 17.93 -34.27 1.03
C ALA A 249 19.34 -34.87 1.06
N GLY A 250 19.44 -36.20 0.99
CA GLY A 250 20.73 -36.92 1.08
C GLY A 250 21.16 -37.23 2.52
N THR A 251 22.44 -37.53 2.70
CA THR A 251 23.07 -37.87 3.99
C THR A 251 24.01 -36.78 4.47
N ALA A 252 24.32 -36.73 5.77
CA ALA A 252 25.21 -35.72 6.34
C ALA A 252 26.66 -35.88 5.86
N HIS A 253 27.21 -34.86 5.21
CA HIS A 253 28.59 -34.82 4.70
C HIS A 253 29.05 -33.37 4.46
N ARG A 254 30.31 -33.18 4.04
CA ARG A 254 30.84 -31.87 3.61
C ARG A 254 31.14 -31.90 2.11
N PRO A 255 30.88 -30.82 1.35
CA PRO A 255 31.35 -30.71 -0.02
C PRO A 255 32.86 -30.48 -0.06
N THR A 256 33.50 -30.74 -1.20
CA THR A 256 34.88 -30.31 -1.48
C THR A 256 34.93 -28.85 -1.94
N GLU A 257 33.89 -28.40 -2.66
CA GLU A 257 33.80 -27.05 -3.22
C GLU A 257 32.46 -26.39 -2.89
N LEU A 258 32.50 -25.09 -2.56
CA LEU A 258 31.34 -24.24 -2.40
C LEU A 258 31.44 -23.04 -3.35
N GLN A 259 30.50 -22.95 -4.29
CA GLN A 259 30.38 -21.83 -5.23
C GLN A 259 29.39 -20.79 -4.72
N VAL A 260 29.78 -19.52 -4.77
CA VAL A 260 28.99 -18.38 -4.29
C VAL A 260 29.11 -17.19 -5.24
N LEU A 261 28.18 -16.24 -5.16
CA LEU A 261 28.37 -14.93 -5.81
C LEU A 261 29.36 -14.06 -5.01
N GLY A 262 30.02 -13.12 -5.70
CA GLY A 262 31.08 -12.26 -5.16
C GLY A 262 30.61 -11.17 -4.18
N ARG A 263 29.91 -11.56 -3.11
CA ARG A 263 29.42 -10.67 -2.06
C ARG A 263 30.36 -10.69 -0.85
N GLU A 264 30.55 -9.52 -0.23
CA GLU A 264 31.42 -9.36 0.95
C GLU A 264 31.07 -10.33 2.09
N ALA A 265 29.78 -10.61 2.27
CA ALA A 265 29.30 -11.55 3.28
C ALA A 265 29.93 -12.94 3.14
N TRP A 266 30.08 -13.46 1.90
CA TRP A 266 30.74 -14.73 1.62
C TRP A 266 32.25 -14.63 1.74
N THR A 267 32.85 -13.55 1.23
CA THR A 267 34.30 -13.31 1.33
C THR A 267 34.79 -13.33 2.78
N SER A 268 34.00 -12.76 3.71
CA SER A 268 34.33 -12.74 5.14
C SER A 268 34.42 -14.14 5.77
N LEU A 269 33.76 -15.14 5.19
CA LEU A 269 33.73 -16.52 5.67
C LEU A 269 34.82 -17.40 5.05
N TRP A 270 35.54 -16.92 4.02
CA TRP A 270 36.62 -17.65 3.34
C TRP A 270 37.57 -18.39 4.29
N PRO A 271 38.17 -17.74 5.32
CA PRO A 271 39.16 -18.41 6.17
C PRO A 271 38.57 -19.57 6.97
N HIS A 272 37.26 -19.55 7.20
CA HIS A 272 36.56 -20.59 7.96
C HIS A 272 36.24 -21.80 7.10
N PHE A 273 35.95 -21.61 5.81
CA PHE A 273 35.75 -22.70 4.85
C PHE A 273 37.06 -23.45 4.58
N GLU A 274 38.16 -22.73 4.35
CA GLU A 274 39.48 -23.37 4.21
C GLU A 274 39.87 -24.16 5.45
N GLU A 275 39.60 -23.64 6.65
CA GLU A 275 39.90 -24.34 7.90
C GLU A 275 39.13 -25.67 8.05
N VAL A 276 37.94 -25.78 7.44
CA VAL A 276 37.15 -27.02 7.39
C VAL A 276 37.32 -27.76 6.06
N GLY A 277 38.32 -27.42 5.25
CA GLY A 277 38.67 -28.15 4.02
C GLY A 277 37.62 -28.05 2.91
N ILE A 278 36.93 -26.90 2.81
CA ILE A 278 35.99 -26.59 1.72
C ILE A 278 36.62 -25.45 0.91
N GLN A 279 36.84 -25.66 -0.38
CA GLN A 279 37.28 -24.61 -1.28
C GLN A 279 36.09 -23.70 -1.58
N LEU A 280 36.17 -22.42 -1.21
CA LEU A 280 35.19 -21.44 -1.66
C LEU A 280 35.59 -20.99 -3.08
N GLU A 281 34.65 -20.85 -3.99
CA GLU A 281 34.89 -20.33 -5.33
C GLU A 281 33.88 -19.22 -5.63
N THR A 282 34.35 -18.08 -6.10
CA THR A 282 33.48 -16.97 -6.49
C THR A 282 33.18 -17.04 -7.97
N VAL A 283 31.91 -17.16 -8.33
CA VAL A 283 31.46 -17.27 -9.71
C VAL A 283 30.58 -16.08 -10.11
N ALA A 284 30.46 -15.86 -11.42
CA ALA A 284 29.61 -14.79 -11.96
C ALA A 284 28.12 -15.14 -11.89
N GLU A 285 27.77 -16.42 -11.98
CA GLU A 285 26.39 -16.92 -12.02
C GLU A 285 26.27 -18.29 -11.34
N LEU A 286 25.10 -18.58 -10.78
CA LEU A 286 24.78 -19.84 -10.11
C LEU A 286 23.52 -20.45 -10.77
N GLY A 287 23.69 -21.16 -11.90
CA GLY A 287 22.58 -21.69 -12.69
C GLY A 287 21.59 -22.57 -11.90
N PRO A 288 22.00 -23.72 -11.35
CA PRO A 288 21.14 -24.59 -10.53
C PRO A 288 20.50 -23.86 -9.34
N TRP A 289 21.27 -23.01 -8.66
CA TRP A 289 20.74 -22.19 -7.58
C TRP A 289 19.62 -21.26 -8.05
N GLU A 290 19.77 -20.61 -9.21
CA GLU A 290 18.77 -19.68 -9.76
C GLU A 290 17.46 -20.40 -10.08
N GLU A 291 17.53 -21.59 -10.70
CA GLU A 291 16.33 -22.38 -11.03
C GLU A 291 15.56 -22.78 -9.76
N VAL A 292 16.27 -23.26 -8.74
CA VAL A 292 15.68 -23.60 -7.44
C VAL A 292 15.13 -22.36 -6.73
N TYR A 293 15.87 -21.24 -6.77
CA TYR A 293 15.44 -19.98 -6.17
C TYR A 293 14.13 -19.50 -6.77
N GLN A 294 14.00 -19.50 -8.10
CA GLN A 294 12.77 -19.10 -8.78
C GLN A 294 11.61 -20.00 -8.34
N SER A 295 11.79 -21.32 -8.40
CA SER A 295 10.76 -22.30 -7.99
C SER A 295 10.31 -22.13 -6.53
N LEU A 296 11.26 -22.02 -5.59
CA LEU A 296 10.96 -21.83 -4.16
C LEU A 296 10.32 -20.47 -3.89
N SER A 297 10.76 -19.40 -4.56
CA SER A 297 10.17 -18.09 -4.40
C SER A 297 8.69 -18.08 -4.82
N GLU A 298 8.37 -18.69 -5.97
CA GLU A 298 6.99 -18.84 -6.44
C GLU A 298 6.14 -19.67 -5.48
N HIS A 299 6.72 -20.72 -4.87
CA HIS A 299 6.01 -21.52 -3.87
C HIS A 299 5.72 -20.73 -2.59
N LEU A 300 6.65 -19.86 -2.16
CA LEU A 300 6.52 -19.10 -0.91
C LEU A 300 5.58 -17.89 -1.02
N GLY A 301 5.66 -17.15 -2.13
CA GLY A 301 4.95 -15.87 -2.29
C GLY A 301 4.01 -15.81 -3.49
N GLY A 302 3.86 -16.89 -4.25
CA GLY A 302 3.21 -16.87 -5.56
C GLY A 302 4.10 -16.24 -6.64
N ARG A 303 3.57 -16.19 -7.86
CA ARG A 303 4.29 -15.56 -8.98
C ARG A 303 4.48 -14.06 -8.73
N PRO A 304 5.69 -13.51 -8.93
CA PRO A 304 5.91 -12.07 -8.87
C PRO A 304 4.98 -11.33 -9.82
N GLN A 305 4.42 -10.22 -9.34
CA GLN A 305 3.66 -9.32 -10.20
C GLN A 305 4.62 -8.57 -11.12
N PRO A 306 4.34 -8.47 -12.43
CA PRO A 306 5.16 -7.69 -13.34
C PRO A 306 5.09 -6.21 -12.98
N GLY A 307 6.22 -5.52 -13.12
CA GLY A 307 6.31 -4.07 -13.01
C GLY A 307 6.05 -3.36 -14.34
N LEU A 308 6.06 -2.04 -14.31
CA LEU A 308 5.87 -1.17 -15.47
C LEU A 308 6.99 -1.32 -16.50
N LEU A 309 8.23 -1.57 -16.05
CA LEU A 309 9.37 -1.77 -16.94
C LEU A 309 9.40 -3.16 -17.61
N ASP A 310 8.57 -4.09 -17.16
CA ASP A 310 8.38 -5.39 -17.83
C ASP A 310 7.43 -5.27 -19.03
N VAL A 311 6.72 -4.14 -19.17
CA VAL A 311 5.78 -3.90 -20.27
C VAL A 311 6.53 -3.46 -21.53
N PRO A 312 6.34 -4.15 -22.67
CA PRO A 312 6.97 -3.76 -23.93
C PRO A 312 6.66 -2.30 -24.32
N GLY A 313 7.71 -1.53 -24.58
CA GLY A 313 7.60 -0.13 -25.05
C GLY A 313 7.43 0.93 -23.95
N VAL A 314 7.42 0.52 -22.67
CA VAL A 314 7.56 1.42 -21.53
C VAL A 314 9.05 1.62 -21.22
N THR A 315 9.45 2.87 -20.97
CA THR A 315 10.84 3.22 -20.66
C THR A 315 10.97 3.82 -19.26
N PRO A 316 12.17 3.84 -18.64
CA PRO A 316 12.39 4.49 -17.36
C PRO A 316 11.96 5.96 -17.33
N GLU A 317 12.15 6.70 -18.42
CA GLU A 317 11.73 8.10 -18.54
C GLU A 317 10.21 8.23 -18.56
N GLN A 318 9.52 7.27 -19.19
CA GLN A 318 8.06 7.23 -19.18
C GLN A 318 7.49 6.96 -17.80
N VAL A 319 8.08 6.02 -17.06
CA VAL A 319 7.65 5.74 -15.69
C VAL A 319 8.00 6.93 -14.78
N ALA A 320 9.15 7.59 -14.97
CA ALA A 320 9.49 8.81 -14.25
C ALA A 320 8.44 9.91 -14.43
N GLY A 321 8.02 10.18 -15.68
CA GLY A 321 6.97 11.15 -16.00
C GLY A 321 5.65 10.82 -15.31
N PHE A 322 5.26 9.54 -15.31
CA PHE A 322 4.09 9.06 -14.57
C PHE A 322 4.22 9.28 -13.05
N TYR A 323 5.33 8.90 -12.42
CA TYR A 323 5.54 9.10 -10.98
C TYR A 323 5.49 10.57 -10.58
N GLU A 324 6.08 11.46 -11.38
CA GLU A 324 5.99 12.91 -11.16
C GLU A 324 4.55 13.43 -11.27
N ALA A 325 3.82 13.02 -12.32
CA ALA A 325 2.42 13.39 -12.51
C ALA A 325 1.53 12.86 -11.37
N ALA A 326 1.77 11.64 -10.93
CA ALA A 326 1.05 11.02 -9.83
C ALA A 326 1.33 11.74 -8.50
N ALA A 327 2.59 12.08 -8.22
CA ALA A 327 2.96 12.85 -7.03
C ALA A 327 2.34 14.26 -7.04
N TYR A 328 2.29 14.91 -8.21
CA TYR A 328 1.59 16.17 -8.41
C TYR A 328 0.10 16.05 -8.14
N PHE A 329 -0.58 15.12 -8.83
CA PHE A 329 -2.00 14.84 -8.66
C PHE A 329 -2.36 14.59 -7.20
N TYR A 330 -1.55 13.78 -6.53
CA TYR A 330 -1.77 13.43 -5.14
C TYR A 330 -1.69 14.66 -4.23
N THR A 331 -0.71 15.52 -4.47
CA THR A 331 -0.49 16.76 -3.71
C THR A 331 -1.62 17.77 -3.94
N GLN A 332 -2.14 17.86 -5.16
CA GLN A 332 -3.28 18.73 -5.48
C GLN A 332 -4.59 18.24 -4.87
N ALA A 333 -4.70 16.95 -4.59
CA ALA A 333 -5.84 16.30 -3.94
C ALA A 333 -7.21 16.71 -4.54
N PRO A 334 -7.42 16.62 -5.88
CA PRO A 334 -8.65 17.11 -6.52
C PRO A 334 -9.92 16.42 -6.02
N TRP A 335 -9.83 15.18 -5.54
CA TRP A 335 -10.92 14.43 -4.91
C TRP A 335 -11.50 15.10 -3.64
N ARG A 336 -10.83 16.11 -3.08
CA ARG A 336 -11.37 16.90 -1.97
C ARG A 336 -12.42 17.92 -2.40
N LYS A 337 -12.46 18.28 -3.69
CA LYS A 337 -13.29 19.36 -4.24
C LYS A 337 -14.55 18.87 -4.94
N VAL A 338 -14.66 17.56 -5.18
CA VAL A 338 -15.67 16.96 -6.05
C VAL A 338 -16.41 15.85 -5.30
N GLY A 339 -17.72 15.72 -5.56
CA GLY A 339 -18.58 14.68 -4.97
C GLY A 339 -18.35 13.26 -5.54
N TYR A 340 -19.13 12.28 -5.07
CA TYR A 340 -19.02 10.86 -5.45
C TYR A 340 -19.53 10.55 -6.88
N GLU A 341 -20.44 11.38 -7.41
CA GLU A 341 -21.19 11.10 -8.65
C GLU A 341 -20.74 11.98 -9.82
N ALA A 342 -19.51 12.52 -9.76
CA ALA A 342 -18.98 13.35 -10.84
C ALA A 342 -17.99 12.56 -11.70
N ALA A 343 -18.12 12.72 -13.02
CA ALA A 343 -17.15 12.23 -13.98
C ALA A 343 -16.71 13.35 -14.93
N ILE A 344 -15.48 13.25 -15.41
CA ILE A 344 -14.90 14.14 -16.41
C ILE A 344 -14.73 13.33 -17.69
N LYS A 345 -15.39 13.73 -18.76
CA LYS A 345 -15.12 13.21 -20.09
C LYS A 345 -13.76 13.74 -20.54
N VAL A 346 -12.88 12.83 -20.93
CA VAL A 346 -11.53 13.10 -21.41
C VAL A 346 -11.46 12.69 -22.87
N ALA A 347 -11.32 13.65 -23.77
CA ALA A 347 -11.00 13.37 -25.17
C ALA A 347 -9.53 13.70 -25.44
N CYS A 348 -8.84 12.79 -26.14
CA CYS A 348 -7.44 12.96 -26.53
C CYS A 348 -7.32 12.78 -28.04
N THR A 349 -6.72 13.74 -28.73
CA THR A 349 -6.58 13.69 -30.20
C THR A 349 -5.48 12.74 -30.68
N LYS A 350 -4.61 12.27 -29.77
CA LYS A 350 -3.46 11.42 -30.10
C LYS A 350 -3.82 9.94 -30.27
N PHE A 351 -4.87 9.47 -29.59
CA PHE A 351 -5.21 8.05 -29.48
C PHE A 351 -6.61 7.76 -30.01
N GLU A 352 -6.82 6.58 -30.60
CA GLU A 352 -8.07 6.23 -31.29
C GLU A 352 -9.22 5.88 -30.33
N SER A 353 -8.92 5.38 -29.12
CA SER A 353 -9.92 4.89 -28.15
C SER A 353 -10.60 5.99 -27.32
N SER A 354 -10.62 7.23 -27.81
CA SER A 354 -11.23 8.40 -27.16
C SER A 354 -12.76 8.44 -27.41
N PRO A 355 -13.60 8.90 -26.46
CA PRO A 355 -13.27 9.51 -25.17
C PRO A 355 -13.28 8.53 -24.00
N TRP A 356 -12.52 8.86 -22.96
CA TRP A 356 -12.55 8.19 -21.65
C TRP A 356 -13.38 8.97 -20.65
N TYR A 357 -13.74 8.30 -19.56
CA TYR A 357 -14.52 8.87 -18.48
C TYR A 357 -13.76 8.73 -17.17
N ALA A 358 -13.24 9.87 -16.71
CA ALA A 358 -12.41 9.99 -15.53
C ALA A 358 -13.27 10.16 -14.27
N VAL A 359 -13.05 9.28 -13.29
CA VAL A 359 -13.69 9.33 -11.96
C VAL A 359 -12.60 9.48 -10.90
N LEU A 360 -12.73 10.53 -10.09
CA LEU A 360 -11.87 10.76 -8.94
C LEU A 360 -12.25 9.80 -7.82
N MET A 361 -11.27 9.04 -7.32
CA MET A 361 -11.43 8.17 -6.16
C MET A 361 -10.86 8.86 -4.92
N GLY A 362 -11.60 8.84 -3.81
CA GLY A 362 -11.06 9.26 -2.51
C GLY A 362 -12.02 9.95 -1.55
N GLN A 363 -13.28 10.11 -1.92
CA GLN A 363 -14.30 10.82 -1.15
C GLN A 363 -14.60 10.14 0.20
N GLY A 364 -14.36 8.83 0.31
CA GLY A 364 -14.41 8.06 1.58
C GLY A 364 -13.03 7.75 2.17
N GLY A 365 -11.96 8.27 1.58
CA GLY A 365 -10.58 8.09 2.05
C GLY A 365 -10.00 6.69 1.94
N MET A 366 -10.80 5.65 1.67
CA MET A 366 -10.34 4.26 1.58
C MET A 366 -9.35 4.03 0.45
N THR A 367 -9.64 4.55 -0.75
CA THR A 367 -8.77 4.46 -1.92
C THR A 367 -8.72 5.82 -2.57
N LEU A 368 -7.54 6.44 -2.59
CA LEU A 368 -7.30 7.69 -3.30
C LEU A 368 -6.80 7.34 -4.70
N GLY A 369 -7.24 8.07 -5.73
CA GLY A 369 -6.77 7.82 -7.08
C GLY A 369 -7.65 8.38 -8.19
N LEU A 370 -7.44 7.85 -9.39
CA LEU A 370 -8.17 8.20 -10.59
C LEU A 370 -8.45 6.93 -11.41
N ALA A 371 -9.70 6.75 -11.84
CA ALA A 371 -10.10 5.69 -12.75
C ALA A 371 -10.51 6.29 -14.10
N LEU A 372 -10.06 5.70 -15.20
CA LEU A 372 -10.45 6.03 -16.57
C LEU A 372 -11.24 4.84 -17.14
N TYR A 373 -12.54 5.06 -17.37
CA TYR A 373 -13.41 4.07 -18.00
C TYR A 373 -13.55 4.34 -19.49
N ASP A 374 -13.63 3.27 -20.29
CA ASP A 374 -13.72 3.37 -21.74
C ASP A 374 -15.17 3.52 -22.25
N ASP A 375 -16.16 3.33 -21.37
CA ASP A 375 -17.57 3.27 -21.74
C ASP A 375 -18.48 4.04 -20.76
N PRO A 376 -19.31 4.97 -21.24
CA PRO A 376 -20.25 5.71 -20.39
C PRO A 376 -21.32 4.81 -19.76
N THR A 377 -21.68 3.67 -20.36
CA THR A 377 -22.68 2.78 -19.74
C THR A 377 -22.15 2.15 -18.45
N THR A 378 -20.82 1.98 -18.36
CA THR A 378 -20.14 1.54 -17.15
C THR A 378 -20.31 2.54 -16.02
N LEU A 379 -20.20 3.85 -16.30
CA LEU A 379 -20.50 4.89 -15.30
C LEU A 379 -21.95 4.85 -14.82
N ARG A 380 -22.91 4.69 -15.74
CA ARG A 380 -24.34 4.58 -15.37
C ARG A 380 -24.55 3.46 -14.37
N ARG A 381 -24.03 2.27 -14.66
CA ARG A 381 -24.16 1.10 -13.78
C ARG A 381 -23.55 1.32 -12.40
N LEU A 382 -22.38 2.00 -12.35
CA LEU A 382 -21.73 2.34 -11.09
C LEU A 382 -22.56 3.33 -10.25
N TRP A 383 -23.29 4.25 -10.88
CA TRP A 383 -24.09 5.25 -10.18
C TRP A 383 -25.52 4.78 -9.86
N THR A 384 -26.17 4.00 -10.73
CA THR A 384 -27.56 3.57 -10.52
C THR A 384 -27.73 2.49 -9.45
N ARG A 385 -26.65 1.79 -9.06
CA ARG A 385 -26.67 0.67 -8.09
C ARG A 385 -27.67 -0.44 -8.43
N ASP A 386 -28.02 -0.59 -9.72
CA ASP A 386 -29.01 -1.57 -10.18
C ASP A 386 -28.53 -3.03 -10.07
N ALA A 387 -27.21 -3.24 -10.02
CA ALA A 387 -26.57 -4.54 -9.89
C ALA A 387 -25.75 -4.62 -8.60
N SER A 388 -25.48 -5.85 -8.14
CA SER A 388 -24.61 -6.06 -6.98
C SER A 388 -23.20 -5.51 -7.22
N ASP A 389 -22.51 -5.08 -6.15
CA ASP A 389 -21.14 -4.55 -6.25
C ASP A 389 -20.19 -5.54 -6.96
N GLU A 390 -20.38 -6.84 -6.76
CA GLU A 390 -19.56 -7.88 -7.40
C GLU A 390 -19.83 -7.97 -8.91
N GLU A 391 -21.09 -7.91 -9.33
CA GLU A 391 -21.47 -7.95 -10.74
C GLU A 391 -20.98 -6.70 -11.49
N ASN A 392 -21.14 -5.53 -10.87
CA ASN A 392 -20.60 -4.28 -11.38
C ASN A 392 -19.07 -4.33 -11.49
N ALA A 393 -18.39 -4.88 -10.50
CA ALA A 393 -16.94 -5.02 -10.51
C ALA A 393 -16.46 -5.93 -11.65
N ARG A 394 -17.16 -7.03 -11.95
CA ARG A 394 -16.75 -7.96 -13.02
C ARG A 394 -16.88 -7.37 -14.42
N GLU A 395 -17.84 -6.49 -14.63
CA GLU A 395 -18.12 -5.91 -15.95
C GLU A 395 -17.33 -4.61 -16.25
N THR A 396 -16.80 -3.97 -15.22
CA THR A 396 -16.05 -2.71 -15.37
C THR A 396 -14.73 -2.95 -16.09
N VAL A 397 -14.44 -2.17 -17.13
CA VAL A 397 -13.14 -2.11 -17.82
C VAL A 397 -12.59 -0.71 -17.70
N GLY A 398 -11.31 -0.59 -17.37
CA GLY A 398 -10.68 0.72 -17.27
C GLY A 398 -9.27 0.68 -16.69
N THR A 399 -8.57 1.79 -16.89
CA THR A 399 -7.23 2.01 -16.34
C THR A 399 -7.34 2.87 -15.08
N SER A 400 -6.81 2.37 -13.97
CA SER A 400 -6.88 3.03 -12.67
C SER A 400 -5.49 3.25 -12.12
N VAL A 401 -5.29 4.40 -11.47
CA VAL A 401 -4.17 4.64 -10.56
C VAL A 401 -4.71 4.81 -9.15
N THR A 402 -4.16 4.07 -8.21
CA THR A 402 -4.42 4.20 -6.77
C THR A 402 -3.14 4.60 -6.04
N PHE A 403 -3.28 5.07 -4.81
CA PHE A 403 -2.13 5.43 -3.97
C PHE A 403 -2.15 4.65 -2.65
N GLY A 404 -1.01 4.08 -2.29
CA GLY A 404 -0.85 3.26 -1.09
C GLY A 404 0.57 3.21 -0.56
N GLU A 405 0.82 2.30 0.39
CA GLU A 405 2.16 2.05 0.93
C GLU A 405 3.04 1.23 -0.04
N GLU A 406 4.34 1.14 0.25
CA GLU A 406 5.30 0.32 -0.51
C GLU A 406 4.83 -1.12 -0.72
N THR A 407 4.11 -1.69 0.26
CA THR A 407 3.60 -3.07 0.22
C THR A 407 2.38 -3.28 -0.69
N GLU A 408 1.85 -2.20 -1.26
CA GLU A 408 0.67 -2.20 -2.12
C GLU A 408 1.00 -2.10 -3.62
N ILE A 409 2.28 -1.93 -3.98
CA ILE A 409 2.77 -1.94 -5.36
C ILE A 409 3.57 -3.22 -5.67
N PRO A 410 3.69 -3.60 -6.96
CA PRO A 410 4.62 -4.63 -7.38
C PRO A 410 6.04 -4.35 -6.88
N VAL A 411 6.75 -5.39 -6.44
CA VAL A 411 8.13 -5.26 -5.94
C VAL A 411 9.06 -4.76 -7.05
N ALA A 412 8.83 -5.17 -8.30
CA ALA A 412 9.58 -4.68 -9.46
C ALA A 412 9.49 -3.15 -9.61
N ASP A 413 8.30 -2.58 -9.40
CA ASP A 413 8.10 -1.12 -9.43
C ASP A 413 8.74 -0.42 -8.24
N LEU A 414 8.71 -1.02 -7.05
CA LEU A 414 9.39 -0.48 -5.87
C LEU A 414 10.91 -0.45 -6.05
N ASP A 415 11.48 -1.54 -6.54
CA ASP A 415 12.93 -1.65 -6.79
C ASP A 415 13.36 -0.68 -7.89
N ALA A 416 12.58 -0.56 -8.97
CA ALA A 416 12.84 0.42 -10.02
C ALA A 416 12.73 1.87 -9.48
N ALA A 417 11.69 2.20 -8.70
CA ALA A 417 11.53 3.53 -8.12
C ALA A 417 12.72 3.91 -7.23
N ARG A 418 13.25 2.96 -6.45
CA ARG A 418 14.45 3.16 -5.62
C ARG A 418 15.72 3.30 -6.46
N GLN A 419 15.89 2.45 -7.48
CA GLN A 419 17.05 2.46 -8.36
C GLN A 419 17.16 3.78 -9.14
N TYR A 420 16.04 4.26 -9.71
CA TYR A 420 16.01 5.47 -10.54
C TYR A 420 15.71 6.75 -9.74
N GLY A 421 15.35 6.64 -8.45
CA GLY A 421 15.05 7.78 -7.60
C GLY A 421 13.77 8.52 -7.99
N TRP A 422 12.75 7.80 -8.47
CA TRP A 422 11.48 8.42 -8.89
C TRP A 422 10.74 9.06 -7.72
N LYS A 423 10.12 10.22 -7.99
CA LYS A 423 9.44 11.03 -6.98
C LYS A 423 8.14 10.37 -6.53
N VAL A 424 7.97 10.26 -5.21
CA VAL A 424 6.70 9.86 -4.57
C VAL A 424 6.23 11.00 -3.68
N ALA A 425 4.91 11.26 -3.61
CA ALA A 425 4.38 12.39 -2.84
C ALA A 425 4.67 12.28 -1.33
N ARG A 426 4.60 11.07 -0.78
CA ARG A 426 4.92 10.70 0.61
C ARG A 426 5.06 9.17 0.75
N PRO A 427 5.63 8.65 1.85
CA PRO A 427 5.83 7.20 2.03
C PRO A 427 4.56 6.34 1.90
N GLU A 428 3.38 6.92 2.17
CA GLU A 428 2.08 6.26 2.06
C GLU A 428 1.32 6.58 0.75
N ALA A 429 2.02 7.08 -0.26
CA ALA A 429 1.43 7.52 -1.53
C ALA A 429 2.20 7.04 -2.76
N TYR A 430 2.67 5.80 -2.73
CA TYR A 430 3.19 5.14 -3.92
C TYR A 430 2.07 4.94 -4.95
N PRO A 431 2.26 5.36 -6.21
CA PRO A 431 1.25 5.17 -7.24
C PRO A 431 1.26 3.73 -7.74
N CYS A 432 0.10 3.09 -7.74
CA CYS A 432 -0.14 1.78 -8.33
C CYS A 432 -1.07 1.95 -9.52
N VAL A 433 -0.56 1.79 -10.74
CA VAL A 433 -1.37 1.89 -11.97
C VAL A 433 -1.57 0.52 -12.59
N PHE A 434 -2.82 0.21 -12.92
CA PHE A 434 -3.22 -1.07 -13.50
C PHE A 434 -4.39 -0.88 -14.45
N HIS A 435 -4.50 -1.77 -15.43
CA HIS A 435 -5.66 -1.90 -16.28
C HIS A 435 -6.48 -3.11 -15.82
N LYS A 436 -7.77 -2.90 -15.58
CA LYS A 436 -8.72 -3.95 -15.24
C LYS A 436 -9.51 -4.35 -16.48
N GLU A 437 -9.48 -5.64 -16.78
CA GLU A 437 -10.28 -6.26 -17.83
C GLU A 437 -11.55 -6.90 -17.26
N ARG A 438 -12.48 -7.26 -18.16
CA ARG A 438 -13.69 -8.00 -17.77
C ARG A 438 -13.32 -9.28 -17.04
N GLY A 439 -14.06 -9.59 -15.98
CA GLY A 439 -13.78 -10.75 -15.12
C GLY A 439 -12.72 -10.51 -14.06
N MET A 440 -12.40 -9.24 -13.74
CA MET A 440 -11.49 -8.83 -12.65
C MET A 440 -10.00 -9.13 -12.89
N SER A 441 -9.61 -9.48 -14.11
CA SER A 441 -8.20 -9.64 -14.45
C SER A 441 -7.49 -8.28 -14.42
N LEU A 442 -6.32 -8.23 -13.76
CA LEU A 442 -5.49 -7.04 -13.67
C LEU A 442 -4.20 -7.25 -14.45
N ARG A 443 -3.80 -6.24 -15.21
CA ARG A 443 -2.49 -6.17 -15.88
C ARG A 443 -1.88 -4.79 -15.72
N PRO A 444 -0.56 -4.65 -15.85
CA PRO A 444 0.04 -3.34 -16.05
C PRO A 444 -0.56 -2.62 -17.27
N PRO A 445 -0.63 -1.28 -17.27
CA PRO A 445 -1.07 -0.52 -18.43
C PRO A 445 -0.07 -0.66 -19.59
N LEU A 446 -0.58 -0.67 -20.81
CA LEU A 446 0.23 -0.53 -22.02
C LEU A 446 0.91 0.85 -22.06
N ALA A 447 1.96 0.97 -22.86
CA ALA A 447 2.72 2.22 -22.95
C ALA A 447 1.86 3.43 -23.32
N TRP A 448 0.82 3.29 -24.16
CA TRP A 448 -0.06 4.41 -24.49
C TRP A 448 -1.08 4.72 -23.36
N GLU A 449 -1.54 3.70 -22.62
CA GLU A 449 -2.44 3.86 -21.47
C GLU A 449 -1.72 4.60 -20.33
N LEU A 450 -0.45 4.27 -20.10
CA LEU A 450 0.41 4.95 -19.12
C LEU A 450 0.64 6.42 -19.50
N GLU A 451 0.87 6.71 -20.78
CA GLU A 451 1.02 8.08 -21.28
C GLU A 451 -0.26 8.89 -21.13
N LEU A 452 -1.42 8.31 -21.46
CA LEU A 452 -2.72 8.95 -21.24
C LEU A 452 -2.95 9.22 -19.75
N MET A 453 -2.66 8.25 -18.88
CA MET A 453 -2.79 8.42 -17.43
C MET A 453 -1.89 9.54 -16.91
N GLU A 454 -0.64 9.63 -17.38
CA GLU A 454 0.26 10.75 -17.07
C GLU A 454 -0.39 12.10 -17.43
N GLY A 455 -0.91 12.24 -18.64
CA GLY A 455 -1.59 13.45 -19.09
C GLY A 455 -2.80 13.81 -18.23
N CYS A 456 -3.65 12.82 -17.92
CA CYS A 456 -4.82 12.99 -17.05
C CYS A 456 -4.44 13.47 -15.65
N LEU A 457 -3.40 12.89 -15.05
CA LEU A 457 -2.92 13.25 -13.71
C LEU A 457 -2.36 14.68 -13.65
N ARG A 458 -1.83 15.21 -14.75
CA ARG A 458 -1.40 16.62 -14.86
C ARG A 458 -2.58 17.57 -15.10
N ALA A 459 -3.50 17.20 -15.98
CA ALA A 459 -4.56 18.08 -16.47
C ALA A 459 -5.78 18.18 -15.54
N ILE A 460 -6.23 17.06 -14.96
CA ILE A 460 -7.48 17.01 -14.17
C ILE A 460 -7.45 17.90 -12.93
N PRO A 461 -6.35 17.95 -12.12
CA PRO A 461 -6.31 18.82 -10.96
C PRO A 461 -6.55 20.29 -11.31
N GLU A 462 -5.96 20.75 -12.42
CA GLU A 462 -6.12 22.12 -12.90
C GLU A 462 -7.55 22.41 -13.35
N PHE A 463 -8.16 21.49 -14.10
CA PHE A 463 -9.55 21.60 -14.54
C PHE A 463 -10.51 21.69 -13.34
N VAL A 464 -10.36 20.79 -12.37
CA VAL A 464 -11.17 20.77 -11.14
C VAL A 464 -10.97 22.05 -10.32
N ASN A 465 -9.75 22.59 -10.28
CA ASN A 465 -9.46 23.83 -9.56
C ASN A 465 -10.17 25.04 -10.17
N ARG A 466 -10.27 25.11 -11.51
CA ARG A 466 -10.92 26.22 -12.23
C ARG A 466 -12.43 26.05 -12.34
N HIS A 467 -12.89 24.80 -12.41
CA HIS A 467 -14.30 24.42 -12.56
C HIS A 467 -14.71 23.48 -11.43
N PRO A 468 -14.84 23.97 -10.19
CA PRO A 468 -15.10 23.11 -9.03
C PRO A 468 -16.53 22.58 -8.98
N ASP A 469 -17.45 23.14 -9.77
CA ASP A 469 -18.85 22.73 -9.83
C ASP A 469 -19.09 21.76 -11.01
N PRO A 470 -19.33 20.46 -10.76
CA PRO A 470 -19.61 19.48 -11.81
C PRO A 470 -20.90 19.79 -12.60
N GLU A 471 -21.86 20.50 -12.01
CA GLU A 471 -23.13 20.84 -12.68
C GLU A 471 -22.94 21.93 -13.75
N SER A 472 -21.81 22.65 -13.73
CA SER A 472 -21.50 23.72 -14.68
C SER A 472 -21.37 23.26 -16.13
N ARG A 473 -21.17 21.94 -16.38
CA ARG A 473 -20.87 21.36 -17.70
C ARG A 473 -19.68 22.07 -18.38
N ALA A 474 -18.76 22.60 -17.58
CA ALA A 474 -17.59 23.31 -18.10
C ALA A 474 -16.78 22.41 -19.04
N LYS A 475 -16.24 23.04 -20.08
CA LYS A 475 -15.43 22.42 -21.11
C LYS A 475 -14.14 23.22 -21.28
N GLU A 476 -13.00 22.53 -21.23
CA GLU A 476 -11.68 23.15 -21.36
C GLU A 476 -10.75 22.26 -22.19
N THR A 477 -9.93 22.86 -23.05
CA THR A 477 -8.85 22.18 -23.74
C THR A 477 -7.52 22.62 -23.14
N THR A 478 -6.70 21.65 -22.76
CA THR A 478 -5.38 21.90 -22.17
C THR A 478 -4.33 21.03 -22.83
N THR A 479 -3.11 21.55 -22.91
CA THR A 479 -1.94 20.82 -23.41
C THR A 479 -0.96 20.63 -22.27
N VAL A 480 -0.60 19.38 -22.00
CA VAL A 480 0.29 19.00 -20.90
C VAL A 480 1.51 18.24 -21.43
N PRO A 481 2.68 18.37 -20.79
CA PRO A 481 3.83 17.55 -21.12
C PRO A 481 3.59 16.09 -20.71
N ALA A 482 4.05 15.16 -21.54
CA ALA A 482 4.13 13.74 -21.26
C ALA A 482 5.48 13.19 -21.74
N ALA A 483 5.84 11.98 -21.29
CA ALA A 483 7.16 11.43 -21.62
C ALA A 483 7.42 11.23 -23.14
N LYS A 484 6.37 11.08 -23.95
CA LYS A 484 6.47 10.93 -25.41
C LYS A 484 5.98 12.17 -26.18
N GLY A 485 6.11 13.35 -25.58
CA GLY A 485 5.76 14.65 -26.17
C GLY A 485 4.60 15.34 -25.46
N GLU A 486 3.90 16.23 -26.15
CA GLU A 486 2.74 16.92 -25.58
C GLU A 486 1.45 16.13 -25.82
N LEU A 487 0.56 16.15 -24.82
CA LEU A 487 -0.80 15.63 -24.93
C LEU A 487 -1.79 16.77 -24.82
N THR A 488 -2.65 16.89 -25.84
CA THR A 488 -3.79 17.81 -25.81
C THR A 488 -5.04 17.06 -25.38
N LEU A 489 -5.58 17.44 -24.22
CA LEU A 489 -6.75 16.85 -23.61
C LEU A 489 -7.89 17.87 -23.61
N GLU A 490 -9.05 17.44 -24.09
CA GLU A 490 -10.31 18.16 -23.92
C GLU A 490 -11.07 17.53 -22.75
N LEU A 491 -11.26 18.31 -21.69
CA LEU A 491 -11.91 17.91 -20.45
C LEU A 491 -13.30 18.54 -20.39
N THR A 492 -14.33 17.74 -20.09
CA THR A 492 -15.70 18.22 -19.95
C THR A 492 -16.38 17.55 -18.76
N TRP A 493 -17.03 18.33 -17.88
CA TRP A 493 -17.89 17.75 -16.86
C TRP A 493 -19.04 16.98 -17.49
N VAL A 494 -19.23 15.72 -17.09
CA VAL A 494 -20.36 14.90 -17.50
C VAL A 494 -21.60 15.37 -16.72
N GLY A 495 -22.62 15.87 -17.41
CA GLY A 495 -23.91 16.18 -16.78
C GLY A 495 -24.73 14.93 -16.46
N ASP A 496 -25.97 15.10 -15.97
CA ASP A 496 -26.91 13.99 -15.79
C ASP A 496 -26.93 13.10 -17.03
N LEU A 497 -26.68 11.80 -16.82
CA LEU A 497 -26.55 10.77 -17.85
C LEU A 497 -27.94 10.44 -18.45
N GLU A 498 -28.63 11.42 -19.03
CA GLU A 498 -29.95 11.27 -19.66
C GLU A 498 -29.93 11.03 -21.19
N GLU A 499 -28.78 10.79 -21.81
CA GLU A 499 -28.73 10.33 -23.22
C GLU A 499 -28.10 8.94 -23.40
#